data_AF-A0A229RFD1-F1
#
_entry.id   AF-A0A229RFD1-F1
#
_cell.length_a   1.000
_cell.length_b   1.000
_cell.length_c   1.000
_cell.angle_alpha   90.00
_cell.angle_beta   90.00
_cell.angle_gamma   90.00
#
_symmetry.space_group_name_H-M   'P 1'
#
loop_
_entity.id
_entity.type
_entity.pdbx_description
1 polymer ?
#
loop_
_entity_poly.entity_id
_entity_poly.type
_entity_poly.pdbx_seq_one_letter_code
_entity_poly.pdbx_strand_id
1 'polypeptide(L)'
;MRRSRLTSVLAIMGSTLIAFLLISPAASATNGDLGGMMIREACQAAGFNDAVRRSDVWFCTGNKPDQAILLSNVCRWQFSDLVAAGFTVTNNGGRCWTNPSAYSDVGGIAVNQYCNSLGYSDATVGETVASWRCAGHGTSVPIDFHAACRWQYPVWVGRGFSLVSYFNSYGDRFGIKCLALLR
;
A
#
# COMPACT_ATOMS: atom_id res chain seq x y z
N MET A 1 -58.80 -38.77 -57.84
CA MET A 1 -57.98 -37.60 -58.28
C MET A 1 -57.25 -37.04 -57.06
N ARG A 2 -56.00 -36.58 -57.03
CA ARG A 2 -54.81 -36.61 -57.90
C ARG A 2 -53.66 -36.00 -57.02
N ARG A 3 -52.47 -36.64 -57.01
CA ARG A 3 -51.09 -36.10 -56.77
C ARG A 3 -50.76 -35.51 -55.38
N SER A 4 -49.81 -36.09 -54.62
CA SER A 4 -48.33 -36.00 -54.71
C SER A 4 -47.75 -34.58 -54.66
N ARG A 5 -46.87 -34.29 -53.68
CA ARG A 5 -45.40 -34.15 -53.88
C ARG A 5 -44.65 -33.88 -52.57
N LEU A 6 -43.51 -34.56 -52.43
CA LEU A 6 -42.37 -34.25 -51.55
C LEU A 6 -41.76 -32.88 -51.88
N THR A 7 -41.23 -32.18 -50.87
CA THR A 7 -39.93 -31.51 -50.99
C THR A 7 -39.25 -31.33 -49.63
N SER A 8 -38.10 -31.99 -49.48
CA SER A 8 -37.10 -31.73 -48.44
C SER A 8 -36.48 -30.34 -48.58
N VAL A 9 -36.17 -29.68 -47.46
CA VAL A 9 -35.01 -28.77 -47.38
C VAL A 9 -34.30 -29.00 -46.05
N LEU A 10 -33.13 -29.62 -46.16
CA LEU A 10 -32.12 -29.77 -45.13
C LEU A 10 -31.41 -28.41 -44.98
N ALA A 11 -31.44 -27.77 -43.82
CA ALA A 11 -30.62 -26.59 -43.52
C ALA A 11 -29.53 -26.97 -42.51
N ILE A 12 -28.36 -27.34 -43.03
CA ILE A 12 -27.14 -27.53 -42.24
C ILE A 12 -26.54 -26.12 -42.05
N MET A 13 -26.85 -25.45 -40.93
CA MET A 13 -26.11 -24.25 -40.52
C MET A 13 -24.88 -24.68 -39.73
N GLY A 14 -23.75 -24.78 -40.41
CA GLY A 14 -22.43 -24.91 -39.79
C GLY A 14 -22.12 -23.69 -38.95
N SER A 15 -22.14 -23.85 -37.62
CA SER A 15 -21.69 -22.84 -36.68
C SER A 15 -20.16 -22.93 -36.56
N THR A 16 -19.46 -22.11 -37.34
CA THR A 16 -18.01 -21.89 -37.21
C THR A 16 -17.75 -21.15 -35.89
N LEU A 17 -17.34 -21.90 -34.86
CA LEU A 17 -16.79 -21.37 -33.61
C LEU A 17 -15.45 -20.68 -33.92
N ILE A 18 -15.49 -19.37 -34.09
CA ILE A 18 -14.28 -18.53 -34.10
C ILE A 18 -13.82 -18.40 -32.66
N ALA A 19 -12.83 -19.19 -32.27
CA ALA A 19 -12.12 -19.03 -31.01
C ALA A 19 -11.27 -17.76 -31.09
N PHE A 20 -11.82 -16.62 -30.66
CA PHE A 20 -11.05 -15.42 -30.38
C PHE A 20 -10.13 -15.72 -29.19
N LEU A 21 -8.87 -16.04 -29.48
CA LEU A 21 -7.78 -16.00 -28.52
C LEU A 21 -7.63 -14.54 -28.06
N LEU A 22 -8.26 -14.21 -26.93
CA LEU A 22 -7.98 -12.99 -26.18
C LEU A 22 -6.55 -13.11 -25.65
N ILE A 23 -5.59 -12.66 -26.44
CA ILE A 23 -4.22 -12.44 -25.98
C ILE A 23 -4.29 -11.21 -25.07
N SER A 24 -4.59 -11.43 -23.79
CA SER A 24 -4.50 -10.37 -22.79
C SER A 24 -3.05 -9.88 -22.77
N PRO A 25 -2.79 -8.58 -22.96
CA PRO A 25 -1.45 -8.06 -22.76
C PRO A 25 -1.05 -8.34 -21.31
N ALA A 26 0.08 -9.02 -21.12
CA ALA A 26 0.70 -9.13 -19.81
C ALA A 26 1.09 -7.71 -19.38
N ALA A 27 0.36 -7.15 -18.41
CA ALA A 27 0.75 -5.89 -17.80
C ALA A 27 2.16 -6.05 -17.24
N SER A 28 3.07 -5.16 -17.65
CA SER A 28 4.43 -5.17 -17.13
C SER A 28 4.39 -4.76 -15.67
N ALA A 29 4.65 -5.74 -14.81
CA ALA A 29 4.82 -5.58 -13.37
C ALA A 29 5.88 -4.50 -13.08
N THR A 30 5.46 -3.34 -12.55
CA THR A 30 6.41 -2.33 -12.09
C THR A 30 6.78 -2.66 -10.64
N ASN A 31 8.05 -2.83 -10.33
CA ASN A 31 8.48 -2.97 -8.93
C ASN A 31 8.38 -1.61 -8.23
N GLY A 32 7.40 -1.46 -7.33
CA GLY A 32 7.20 -0.25 -6.55
C GLY A 32 7.94 -0.33 -5.22
N ASP A 33 8.96 0.52 -5.03
CA ASP A 33 9.63 0.70 -3.74
C ASP A 33 8.73 1.50 -2.80
N LEU A 34 8.31 0.89 -1.70
CA LEU A 34 7.46 1.54 -0.70
C LEU A 34 8.28 2.26 0.39
N GLY A 35 9.61 2.12 0.38
CA GLY A 35 10.51 2.82 1.28
C GLY A 35 10.94 2.01 2.50
N GLY A 36 11.35 2.73 3.54
CA GLY A 36 11.84 2.18 4.79
C GLY A 36 10.76 1.53 5.65
N MET A 37 11.19 0.90 6.75
CA MET A 37 10.33 0.19 7.70
C MET A 37 10.30 0.86 9.07
N MET A 38 9.13 0.89 9.69
CA MET A 38 8.89 1.27 11.08
C MET A 38 8.93 0.04 12.00
N ILE A 39 10.12 -0.58 12.12
CA ILE A 39 10.29 -1.85 12.85
C ILE A 39 9.93 -1.69 14.34
N ARG A 40 10.34 -0.58 14.96
CA ARG A 40 10.08 -0.30 16.37
C ARG A 40 8.58 -0.17 16.63
N GLU A 41 7.88 0.56 15.78
CA GLU A 41 6.45 0.78 15.88
C GLU A 41 5.66 -0.52 15.66
N ALA A 42 6.10 -1.37 14.73
CA ALA A 42 5.52 -2.69 14.53
C ALA A 42 5.66 -3.56 15.80
N CYS A 43 6.82 -3.53 16.47
CA CYS A 43 7.01 -4.21 17.75
C CYS A 43 6.12 -3.64 18.85
N GLN A 44 6.01 -2.32 18.94
CA GLN A 44 5.14 -1.65 19.91
C GLN A 44 3.66 -1.99 19.70
N ALA A 45 3.21 -2.05 18.44
CA ALA A 45 1.86 -2.51 18.09
C ALA A 45 1.61 -3.97 18.48
N ALA A 46 2.65 -4.81 18.50
CA ALA A 46 2.60 -6.19 19.00
C ALA A 46 2.75 -6.31 20.54
N GLY A 47 2.86 -5.19 21.26
CA GLY A 47 2.97 -5.13 22.71
C GLY A 47 4.37 -5.42 23.25
N PHE A 48 5.41 -5.11 22.47
CA PHE A 48 6.81 -5.04 22.90
C PHE A 48 7.22 -3.59 23.18
N ASN A 49 8.38 -3.37 23.80
CA ASN A 49 8.84 -2.02 24.14
C ASN A 49 9.70 -1.43 23.01
N ASP A 50 10.50 -2.27 22.36
CA ASP A 50 11.49 -1.83 21.38
C ASP A 50 11.84 -2.90 20.34
N ALA A 51 12.69 -2.52 19.38
CA ALA A 51 13.30 -3.40 18.41
C ALA A 51 14.83 -3.28 18.43
N VAL A 52 15.54 -4.41 18.46
CA VAL A 52 17.01 -4.44 18.41
C VAL A 52 17.49 -5.34 17.28
N ARG A 53 18.58 -4.96 16.62
CA ARG A 53 19.27 -5.80 15.64
C ARG A 53 20.41 -6.55 16.32
N ARG A 54 20.42 -7.88 16.21
CA ARG A 54 21.54 -8.74 16.64
C ARG A 54 22.07 -9.46 15.41
N SER A 55 23.29 -9.11 15.01
CA SER A 55 23.86 -9.52 13.71
C SER A 55 22.92 -9.10 12.56
N ASP A 56 22.28 -10.05 11.88
CA ASP A 56 21.38 -9.78 10.74
C ASP A 56 19.91 -10.03 11.03
N VAL A 57 19.57 -10.33 12.29
CA VAL A 57 18.19 -10.60 12.70
C VAL A 57 17.71 -9.48 13.61
N TRP A 58 16.53 -8.97 13.29
CA TRP A 58 15.82 -8.04 14.16
C TRP A 58 14.97 -8.80 15.17
N PHE A 59 14.91 -8.29 16.39
CA PHE A 59 14.13 -8.84 17.49
C PHE A 59 13.25 -7.74 18.09
N CYS A 60 11.99 -8.06 18.35
CA CYS A 60 11.18 -7.27 19.28
C CYS A 60 11.59 -7.65 20.70
N THR A 61 11.79 -6.65 21.56
CA THR A 61 12.28 -6.83 22.94
C THR A 61 11.41 -6.06 23.94
N GLY A 62 11.45 -6.45 25.21
CA GLY A 62 10.74 -5.74 26.28
C GLY A 62 10.25 -6.65 27.39
N ASN A 63 8.98 -6.51 27.77
CA ASN A 63 8.38 -7.20 28.92
C ASN A 63 8.02 -8.69 28.66
N LYS A 64 8.42 -9.23 27.50
CA LYS A 64 8.13 -10.60 27.04
C LYS A 64 9.43 -11.19 26.48
N PRO A 65 9.52 -12.53 26.33
CA PRO A 65 10.65 -13.15 25.64
C PRO A 65 10.85 -12.53 24.26
N ASP A 66 12.10 -12.27 23.90
CA ASP A 66 12.43 -11.65 22.62
C ASP A 66 11.90 -12.48 21.45
N GLN A 67 11.34 -11.79 20.47
CA GLN A 67 10.75 -12.43 19.30
C GLN A 67 11.46 -11.98 18.03
N ALA A 68 11.99 -12.95 17.26
CA ALA A 68 12.57 -12.68 15.96
C ALA A 68 11.53 -12.09 15.01
N ILE A 69 11.92 -11.07 14.25
CA ILE A 69 11.05 -10.32 13.35
C ILE A 69 11.22 -10.85 11.92
N LEU A 70 10.10 -11.28 11.32
CA LEU A 70 10.02 -11.44 9.87
C LEU A 70 9.76 -10.07 9.25
N LEU A 71 10.74 -9.50 8.55
CA LEU A 71 10.64 -8.14 7.98
C LEU A 71 9.49 -8.00 6.96
N SER A 72 9.10 -9.10 6.30
CA SER A 72 7.90 -9.13 5.46
C SER A 72 6.63 -8.86 6.24
N ASN A 73 6.53 -9.31 7.50
CA ASN A 73 5.38 -9.01 8.36
C ASN A 73 5.36 -7.54 8.77
N VAL A 74 6.52 -6.91 9.01
CA VAL A 74 6.62 -5.47 9.28
C VAL A 74 6.11 -4.67 8.09
N CYS A 75 6.53 -5.02 6.87
CA CYS A 75 6.03 -4.36 5.66
C CYS A 75 4.51 -4.53 5.50
N ARG A 76 3.98 -5.74 5.71
CA ARG A 76 2.53 -5.98 5.61
C ARG A 76 1.72 -5.27 6.69
N TRP A 77 2.28 -5.10 7.89
CA TRP A 77 1.69 -4.32 8.96
C TRP A 77 1.67 -2.83 8.61
N GLN A 78 2.82 -2.28 8.19
CA GLN A 78 2.96 -0.87 7.84
C GLN A 78 2.06 -0.48 6.65
N PHE A 79 1.99 -1.34 5.64
CA PHE A 79 1.19 -1.13 4.44
C PHE A 79 -0.09 -1.97 4.44
N SER A 80 -0.76 -2.08 5.60
CA SER A 80 -1.99 -2.87 5.74
C SER A 80 -3.09 -2.42 4.78
N ASP A 81 -3.16 -1.12 4.47
CA ASP A 81 -4.10 -0.56 3.50
C ASP A 81 -3.88 -1.13 2.09
N LEU A 82 -2.62 -1.30 1.67
CA LEU A 82 -2.29 -1.93 0.39
C LEU A 82 -2.60 -3.42 0.42
N VAL A 83 -2.30 -4.11 1.53
CA VAL A 83 -2.65 -5.52 1.68
C VAL A 83 -4.17 -5.70 1.60
N ALA A 84 -4.95 -4.80 2.21
CA ALA A 84 -6.41 -4.81 2.14
C ALA A 84 -6.94 -4.51 0.72
N ALA A 85 -6.26 -3.65 -0.04
CA ALA A 85 -6.52 -3.44 -1.47
C ALA A 85 -6.04 -4.62 -2.36
N GLY A 86 -5.39 -5.62 -1.75
CA GLY A 86 -4.94 -6.86 -2.37
C GLY A 86 -3.62 -6.77 -3.13
N PHE A 87 -2.79 -5.78 -2.79
CA PHE A 87 -1.39 -5.75 -3.21
C PHE A 87 -0.58 -6.80 -2.44
N THR A 88 0.38 -7.40 -3.13
CA THR A 88 1.43 -8.19 -2.48
C THR A 88 2.50 -7.24 -1.97
N VAL A 89 2.71 -7.21 -0.65
CA VAL A 89 3.75 -6.40 -0.01
C VAL A 89 4.84 -7.33 0.53
N THR A 90 6.08 -7.10 0.11
CA THR A 90 7.25 -7.91 0.47
C THR A 90 8.36 -7.06 1.09
N ASN A 91 9.34 -7.75 1.68
CA ASN A 91 10.60 -7.14 2.10
C ASN A 91 11.70 -7.53 1.11
N ASN A 92 12.54 -6.57 0.74
CA ASN A 92 13.78 -6.81 0.01
C ASN A 92 14.88 -5.89 0.57
N GLY A 93 15.88 -6.49 1.21
CA GLY A 93 17.04 -5.75 1.73
C GLY A 93 16.71 -4.70 2.80
N GLY A 94 15.70 -4.94 3.63
CA GLY A 94 15.30 -3.96 4.65
C GLY A 94 14.42 -2.81 4.13
N ARG A 95 13.88 -2.94 2.91
CA ARG A 95 12.89 -2.03 2.34
C ARG A 95 11.61 -2.78 2.01
N CYS A 96 10.50 -2.07 1.99
CA CYS A 96 9.21 -2.63 1.57
C CYS A 96 9.00 -2.43 0.08
N TRP A 97 8.41 -3.42 -0.56
CA TRP A 97 8.17 -3.43 -2.00
C TRP A 97 6.77 -3.95 -2.30
N THR A 98 6.25 -3.57 -3.46
CA THR A 98 5.06 -4.17 -4.06
C THR A 98 5.17 -4.19 -5.58
N ASN A 99 4.17 -4.75 -6.24
CA ASN A 99 4.14 -4.91 -7.69
C ASN A 99 2.83 -4.34 -8.27
N PRO A 100 2.70 -3.01 -8.34
CA PRO A 100 1.56 -2.34 -8.95
C PRO A 100 1.57 -2.42 -10.49
N SER A 101 0.40 -2.29 -11.09
CA SER A 101 0.25 -2.00 -12.52
C SER A 101 0.61 -0.55 -12.88
N ALA A 102 0.52 0.39 -11.93
CA ALA A 102 1.00 1.76 -12.08
C ALA A 102 1.55 2.34 -10.77
N TYR A 103 2.63 3.12 -10.86
CA TYR A 103 3.37 3.65 -9.72
C TYR A 103 3.80 5.10 -9.99
N SER A 104 3.50 6.03 -9.08
CA SER A 104 3.85 7.45 -9.24
C SER A 104 4.15 8.14 -7.91
N ASP A 105 5.20 8.96 -7.86
CA ASP A 105 5.44 9.95 -6.79
C ASP A 105 4.55 11.17 -7.07
N VAL A 106 3.60 11.43 -6.17
CA VAL A 106 2.62 12.53 -6.34
C VAL A 106 2.97 13.78 -5.53
N GLY A 107 4.08 13.75 -4.79
CA GLY A 107 4.64 14.90 -4.06
C GLY A 107 4.68 14.74 -2.54
N GLY A 108 5.04 15.83 -1.86
CA GLY A 108 5.20 15.88 -0.39
C GLY A 108 3.89 16.07 0.37
N ILE A 109 3.97 16.00 1.71
CA ILE A 109 2.80 16.09 2.59
C ILE A 109 2.74 17.47 3.27
N ALA A 110 1.57 18.11 3.20
CA ALA A 110 1.21 19.34 3.90
C ALA A 110 0.79 19.00 5.34
N VAL A 111 1.76 18.60 6.16
CA VAL A 111 1.51 17.97 7.47
C VAL A 111 0.74 18.87 8.44
N ASN A 112 1.10 20.16 8.52
CA ASN A 112 0.43 21.11 9.41
C ASN A 112 -1.04 21.28 9.00
N GLN A 113 -1.32 21.36 7.70
CA GLN A 113 -2.67 21.50 7.17
C GLN A 113 -3.50 20.23 7.42
N TYR A 114 -2.89 19.06 7.32
CA TYR A 114 -3.53 17.80 7.71
C TYR A 114 -3.90 17.80 9.20
N CYS A 115 -2.97 18.15 10.09
CA CYS A 115 -3.26 18.26 11.52
C CYS A 115 -4.37 19.28 11.82
N ASN A 116 -4.36 20.43 11.16
CA ASN A 116 -5.41 21.45 11.28
C ASN A 116 -6.78 20.92 10.83
N SER A 117 -6.81 20.11 9.76
CA SER A 117 -8.05 19.47 9.29
C SER A 117 -8.65 18.49 10.29
N LEU A 118 -7.81 17.95 11.19
CA LEU A 118 -8.21 17.06 12.29
C LEU A 118 -8.54 17.83 13.58
N GLY A 119 -8.46 19.17 13.59
CA GLY A 119 -8.74 20.02 14.75
C GLY A 119 -7.54 20.23 15.69
N TYR A 120 -6.33 19.84 15.29
CA TYR A 120 -5.11 20.19 16.03
C TYR A 120 -4.58 21.55 15.58
N SER A 121 -3.71 22.17 16.38
CA SER A 121 -3.17 23.50 16.07
C SER A 121 -1.95 23.47 15.17
N ASP A 122 -1.13 22.42 15.28
CA ASP A 122 0.08 22.28 14.48
C ASP A 122 0.56 20.82 14.45
N ALA A 123 1.54 20.56 13.57
CA ALA A 123 2.35 19.35 13.63
C ALA A 123 3.64 19.62 14.41
N THR A 124 4.02 18.70 15.27
CA THR A 124 5.32 18.71 15.93
C THR A 124 6.23 17.65 15.31
N VAL A 125 7.43 18.07 14.95
CA VAL A 125 8.47 17.22 14.37
C VAL A 125 9.24 16.52 15.48
N GLY A 126 9.46 15.21 15.35
CA GLY A 126 10.38 14.49 16.22
C GLY A 126 11.69 14.07 15.51
N GLU A 127 12.40 13.11 16.09
CA GLU A 127 13.69 12.64 15.56
C GLU A 127 13.54 11.68 14.37
N THR A 128 12.39 11.03 14.23
CA THR A 128 12.11 9.98 13.24
C THR A 128 10.77 10.21 12.56
N VAL A 129 10.50 9.50 11.45
CA VAL A 129 9.19 9.58 10.77
C VAL A 129 8.04 9.26 11.72
N ALA A 130 8.16 8.21 12.54
CA ALA A 130 7.11 7.78 13.48
C ALA A 130 6.91 8.71 14.69
N SER A 131 7.85 9.61 14.93
CA SER A 131 7.80 10.55 16.06
C SER A 131 7.06 11.84 15.75
N TRP A 132 6.65 12.08 14.51
CA TRP A 132 5.76 13.18 14.18
C TRP A 132 4.42 13.05 14.90
N ARG A 133 3.90 14.19 15.36
CA ARG A 133 2.62 14.25 16.07
C ARG A 133 1.79 15.44 15.60
N CYS A 134 0.46 15.28 15.57
CA CYS A 134 -0.44 16.44 15.61
C CYS A 134 -0.61 16.86 17.06
N ALA A 135 -0.43 18.15 17.36
CA ALA A 135 -0.51 18.70 18.71
C ALA A 135 -1.53 19.84 18.79
N GLY A 136 -2.33 19.84 19.86
CA GLY A 136 -3.37 20.84 20.09
C GLY A 136 -4.19 20.56 21.35
N HIS A 137 -4.68 21.60 22.00
CA HIS A 137 -5.56 21.50 23.19
C HIS A 137 -5.00 20.62 24.32
N GLY A 138 -3.68 20.64 24.54
CA GLY A 138 -3.02 19.82 25.57
C GLY A 138 -2.90 18.33 25.22
N THR A 139 -3.23 17.95 23.99
CA THR A 139 -3.13 16.57 23.48
C THR A 139 -2.15 16.48 22.31
N SER A 140 -1.59 15.30 22.11
CA SER A 140 -0.67 15.00 21.02
C SER A 140 -0.87 13.56 20.54
N VAL A 141 -1.07 13.37 19.24
CA VAL A 141 -1.34 12.05 18.63
C VAL A 141 -0.39 11.76 17.47
N PRO A 142 0.00 10.49 17.25
CA PRO A 142 0.76 10.09 16.05
C PRO A 142 0.08 10.54 14.76
N ILE A 143 0.88 10.94 13.77
CA ILE A 143 0.39 11.23 12.42
C ILE A 143 0.31 9.92 11.62
N ASP A 144 -0.88 9.61 11.10
CA ASP A 144 -1.02 8.62 10.03
C ASP A 144 -0.71 9.30 8.69
N PHE A 145 0.50 9.09 8.18
CA PHE A 145 0.93 9.66 6.91
C PHE A 145 0.26 9.03 5.69
N HIS A 146 -0.23 7.79 5.77
CA HIS A 146 -1.03 7.19 4.69
C HIS A 146 -2.37 7.92 4.56
N ALA A 147 -3.02 8.19 5.70
CA ALA A 147 -4.24 9.00 5.75
C ALA A 147 -3.98 10.45 5.28
N ALA A 148 -2.86 11.06 5.69
CA ALA A 148 -2.48 12.39 5.23
C ALA A 148 -2.32 12.46 3.70
N CYS A 149 -1.71 11.45 3.08
CA CYS A 149 -1.61 11.36 1.62
C CYS A 149 -2.98 11.30 0.94
N ARG A 150 -3.91 10.47 1.46
CA ARG A 150 -5.26 10.38 0.91
C ARG A 150 -6.04 11.69 1.05
N TRP A 151 -5.89 12.36 2.18
CA TRP A 151 -6.50 13.66 2.45
C TRP A 151 -6.01 14.74 1.48
N GLN A 152 -4.70 14.81 1.24
CA GLN A 152 -4.11 15.84 0.39
C GLN A 152 -4.35 15.62 -1.10
N TYR A 153 -4.46 14.35 -1.53
CA TYR A 153 -4.52 13.98 -2.94
C TYR A 153 -5.83 13.22 -3.29
N PRO A 154 -7.01 13.78 -3.00
CA PRO A 154 -8.29 13.07 -3.17
C PRO A 154 -8.61 12.74 -4.63
N VAL A 155 -8.08 13.52 -5.59
CA VAL A 155 -8.25 13.26 -7.03
C VAL A 155 -7.65 11.92 -7.44
N TRP A 156 -6.54 11.50 -6.83
CA TRP A 156 -5.92 10.20 -7.10
C TRP A 156 -6.77 9.06 -6.53
N VAL A 157 -7.28 9.23 -5.31
CA VAL A 157 -8.24 8.27 -4.70
C VAL A 157 -9.47 8.11 -5.59
N GLY A 158 -10.04 9.22 -6.08
CA GLY A 158 -11.22 9.20 -6.97
C GLY A 158 -10.96 8.53 -8.32
N ARG A 159 -9.70 8.38 -8.73
CA ARG A 159 -9.28 7.62 -9.92
C ARG A 159 -8.99 6.14 -9.64
N GLY A 160 -9.23 5.67 -8.41
CA GLY A 160 -9.01 4.28 -8.00
C GLY A 160 -7.59 3.96 -7.53
N PHE A 161 -6.73 4.97 -7.34
CA PHE A 161 -5.38 4.73 -6.80
C PHE A 161 -5.41 4.54 -5.29
N SER A 162 -4.57 3.64 -4.80
CA SER A 162 -4.20 3.57 -3.38
C SER A 162 -3.05 4.53 -3.11
N LEU A 163 -3.19 5.36 -2.07
CA LEU A 163 -2.12 6.28 -1.65
C LEU A 163 -1.50 5.87 -0.33
N VAL A 164 -0.17 5.92 -0.29
CA VAL A 164 0.65 5.63 0.88
C VAL A 164 1.77 6.63 1.01
N SER A 165 2.22 6.87 2.23
CA SER A 165 3.45 7.60 2.46
C SER A 165 4.69 6.76 2.15
N TYR A 166 5.71 7.43 1.63
CA TYR A 166 7.05 6.93 1.40
C TYR A 166 8.05 7.75 2.20
N PHE A 167 9.07 7.08 2.71
CA PHE A 167 10.25 7.69 3.30
C PHE A 167 11.45 6.79 3.02
N ASN A 168 12.63 7.36 2.81
CA ASN A 168 13.78 6.56 2.40
C ASN A 168 14.32 5.68 3.54
N SER A 169 14.24 6.17 4.77
CA SER A 169 14.71 5.45 5.97
C SER A 169 13.96 5.93 7.20
N TYR A 170 14.01 5.17 8.29
CA TYR A 170 13.31 5.51 9.53
C TYR A 170 13.67 6.90 10.10
N GLY A 171 14.91 7.36 9.89
CA GLY A 171 15.37 8.70 10.29
C GLY A 171 15.03 9.83 9.30
N ASP A 172 14.36 9.53 8.18
CA ASP A 172 14.04 10.49 7.12
C ASP A 172 12.83 11.35 7.46
N ARG A 173 12.98 12.17 8.51
CA ARG A 173 11.88 12.96 9.08
C ARG A 173 11.34 14.05 8.15
N PHE A 174 12.04 14.42 7.07
CA PHE A 174 11.61 15.48 6.15
C PHE A 174 11.40 15.00 4.71
N GLY A 175 11.93 13.84 4.32
CA GLY A 175 11.76 13.25 2.98
C GLY A 175 10.48 12.43 2.82
N ILE A 176 9.43 12.76 3.57
CA ILE A 176 8.15 12.04 3.52
C ILE A 176 7.35 12.50 2.30
N LYS A 177 7.00 11.55 1.43
CA LYS A 177 6.27 11.78 0.19
C LYS A 177 5.04 10.90 0.10
N CYS A 178 4.20 11.12 -0.90
CA CYS A 178 3.07 10.29 -1.24
C CYS A 178 3.31 9.54 -2.54
N LEU A 179 3.02 8.25 -2.52
CA LEU A 179 2.99 7.39 -3.69
C LEU A 179 1.54 7.06 -4.04
N ALA A 180 1.22 7.10 -5.33
CA ALA A 180 -0.03 6.60 -5.87
C ALA A 180 0.23 5.27 -6.59
N LEU A 181 -0.53 4.23 -6.21
CA LEU A 181 -0.41 2.88 -6.74
C LEU A 181 -1.73 2.40 -7.32
N LEU A 182 -1.68 1.82 -8.51
CA LEU A 182 -2.78 1.06 -9.10
C LEU A 182 -2.43 -0.42 -9.07
N ARG A 183 -3.40 -1.28 -8.75
CA ARG A 183 -3.19 -2.72 -8.68
C ARG A 183 -3.03 -3.32 -10.07
#